data_AF-A0A2X4T280-F1
#
_entry.id   AF-A0A2X4T280-F1
#
_cell.length_a   1.000
_cell.length_b   1.000
_cell.length_c   1.000
_cell.angle_alpha   90.00
_cell.angle_beta   90.00
_cell.angle_gamma   90.00
#
_symmetry.space_group_name_H-M   'P 1'
#
loop_
_entity.id
_entity.type
_entity.pdbx_description
1 polymer ?
#
loop_
_entity_poly.entity_id
_entity_poly.type
_entity_poly.pdbx_seq_one_letter_code
_entity_poly.pdbx_strand_id
1 'polypeptide(L)'
;MSEQNAQGADEVVDLNNEMKARREKLAALREQGIPFPNDFRRDRTSDQLHAEFDAKEAEELEALNIEVSVAGRMMTRRIMGKASFVTLQDVGGRIQLYVARDDLPEGVYNEQFKKWDLGDILGAKR
;
A
#
# COMPACT_ATOMS: atom_id res chain seq x y z
N MET A 1 6.58 -36.69 13.88
CA MET A 1 7.97 -36.18 13.88
C MET A 1 8.51 -35.88 12.48
N SER A 2 7.88 -36.36 11.40
CA SER A 2 8.34 -36.18 10.02
C SER A 2 7.73 -34.95 9.31
N GLU A 3 6.51 -34.53 9.67
CA GLU A 3 5.80 -33.44 8.99
C GLU A 3 6.29 -32.03 9.40
N GLN A 4 6.77 -31.85 10.64
CA GLN A 4 7.26 -30.55 11.13
C GLN A 4 8.58 -30.11 10.47
N ASN A 5 9.39 -31.05 9.96
CA ASN A 5 10.66 -30.72 9.29
C ASN A 5 10.47 -30.31 7.82
N ALA A 6 9.41 -30.78 7.15
CA ALA A 6 9.10 -30.40 5.78
C ALA A 6 8.55 -28.97 5.70
N GLN A 7 7.68 -28.58 6.64
CA GLN A 7 7.13 -27.23 6.74
C GLN A 7 8.19 -26.15 6.97
N GLY A 8 9.13 -26.38 7.88
CA GLY A 8 10.21 -25.41 8.13
C GLY A 8 11.17 -25.24 6.95
N ALA A 9 11.38 -26.28 6.14
CA ALA A 9 12.20 -26.19 4.94
C ALA A 9 11.50 -25.43 3.81
N ASP A 10 10.19 -25.66 3.62
CA ASP A 10 9.38 -24.96 2.61
C ASP A 10 9.24 -23.46 2.95
N GLU A 11 9.00 -23.11 4.21
CA GLU A 11 8.97 -21.71 4.67
C GLU A 11 10.31 -20.99 4.44
N VAL A 12 11.44 -21.65 4.67
CA VAL A 12 12.77 -21.06 4.42
C VAL A 12 13.03 -20.86 2.93
N VAL A 13 12.58 -21.79 2.07
CA VAL A 13 12.68 -21.64 0.62
C VAL A 13 11.78 -20.51 0.12
N ASP A 14 10.56 -20.39 0.64
CA ASP A 14 9.62 -19.34 0.25
C ASP A 14 10.12 -17.95 0.68
N LEU A 15 10.64 -17.82 1.91
CA LEU A 15 11.31 -16.60 2.39
C LEU A 15 12.49 -16.19 1.49
N ASN A 16 13.31 -17.15 1.07
CA ASN A 16 14.42 -16.89 0.17
C ASN A 16 13.94 -16.42 -1.22
N ASN A 17 12.87 -17.03 -1.74
CA ASN A 17 12.26 -16.62 -3.00
C ASN A 17 11.68 -15.21 -2.92
N GLU A 18 10.97 -14.90 -1.83
CA GLU A 18 10.41 -13.56 -1.60
C GLU A 18 11.52 -12.51 -1.48
N MET A 19 12.57 -12.79 -0.71
CA MET A 19 13.73 -11.89 -0.60
C MET A 19 14.41 -11.67 -1.95
N LYS A 20 14.53 -12.70 -2.77
CA LYS A 20 15.11 -12.59 -4.12
C LYS A 20 14.23 -11.71 -5.02
N ALA A 21 12.92 -11.94 -5.04
CA ALA A 21 11.98 -11.14 -5.83
C ALA A 21 11.99 -9.66 -5.39
N ARG A 22 11.99 -9.38 -4.08
CA ARG A 22 12.09 -8.00 -3.55
C ARG A 22 13.40 -7.33 -3.95
N ARG A 23 14.53 -8.06 -3.96
CA ARG A 23 15.83 -7.54 -4.41
C ARG A 23 15.84 -7.22 -5.91
N GLU A 24 15.26 -8.08 -6.74
CA GLU A 24 15.15 -7.85 -8.18
C GLU A 24 14.28 -6.63 -8.48
N LYS A 25 13.15 -6.46 -7.79
CA LYS A 25 12.31 -5.26 -7.87
C LYS A 25 13.05 -4.00 -7.45
N LEU A 26 13.81 -4.06 -6.35
CA LEU A 26 14.63 -2.94 -5.89
C LEU A 26 15.72 -2.58 -6.90
N ALA A 27 16.33 -3.56 -7.56
CA ALA A 27 17.30 -3.32 -8.62
C ALA A 27 16.65 -2.59 -9.81
N ALA A 28 15.48 -3.04 -10.25
CA ALA A 28 14.72 -2.36 -11.31
C ALA A 28 14.33 -0.92 -10.91
N LEU A 29 13.93 -0.68 -9.65
CA LEU A 29 13.63 0.66 -9.15
C LEU A 29 14.85 1.58 -9.16
N ARG A 30 16.04 1.05 -8.87
CA ARG A 30 17.31 1.80 -8.94
C ARG A 30 17.68 2.20 -10.36
N GLU A 31 17.32 1.39 -11.35
CA GLU A 31 17.55 1.72 -12.76
C GLU A 31 16.59 2.79 -13.27
N GLN A 32 15.36 2.81 -12.75
CA GLN A 32 14.32 3.76 -13.15
C GLN A 32 14.47 5.15 -12.50
N GLY A 33 15.28 5.29 -11.45
CA GLY A 33 15.52 6.57 -10.80
C GLY A 33 15.88 6.45 -9.33
N ILE A 34 15.25 7.29 -8.50
CA ILE A 34 15.52 7.35 -7.05
C ILE A 34 14.70 6.27 -6.34
N PRO A 35 15.33 5.19 -5.81
CA PRO A 35 14.61 4.06 -5.22
C PRO A 35 13.96 4.38 -3.86
N PHE A 36 14.45 5.42 -3.17
CA PHE A 36 13.99 5.84 -1.85
C PHE A 36 13.72 7.34 -1.85
N PRO A 37 12.61 7.79 -2.44
CA PRO A 37 12.26 9.20 -2.45
C PRO A 37 11.85 9.66 -1.03
N ASN A 38 12.16 10.92 -0.70
CA ASN A 38 11.79 11.57 0.57
C ASN A 38 11.12 12.94 0.31
N ASP A 39 10.36 13.01 -0.76
CA ASP A 39 9.63 14.19 -1.24
C ASP A 39 8.18 14.21 -0.74
N PHE A 40 7.55 13.05 -0.56
CA PHE A 40 6.17 12.96 -0.11
C PHE A 40 5.99 13.54 1.30
N ARG A 41 4.92 14.31 1.48
CA ARG A 41 4.52 14.90 2.78
C ARG A 41 3.06 14.55 3.03
N ARG A 42 2.82 13.89 4.16
CA ARG A 42 1.46 13.64 4.67
C ARG A 42 0.93 14.86 5.42
N ASP A 43 -0.38 15.06 5.39
CA ASP A 43 -1.08 16.15 6.09
C ASP A 43 -1.93 15.66 7.27
N ARG A 44 -2.31 14.39 7.25
CA ARG A 44 -3.18 13.74 8.24
C ARG A 44 -2.68 12.33 8.57
N THR A 45 -3.07 11.88 9.74
CA THR A 45 -2.90 10.50 10.21
C THR A 45 -4.26 9.83 10.34
N SER A 46 -4.29 8.50 10.34
CA SER A 46 -5.55 7.74 10.30
C SER A 46 -6.42 8.02 11.52
N ASP A 47 -5.82 8.18 12.70
CA ASP A 47 -6.53 8.54 13.94
C ASP A 47 -7.24 9.90 13.84
N GLN A 48 -6.59 10.89 13.22
CA GLN A 48 -7.21 12.20 12.97
C GLN A 48 -8.39 12.08 12.00
N LEU A 49 -8.21 11.32 10.91
CA LEU A 49 -9.27 11.10 9.93
C LEU A 49 -10.47 10.38 10.56
N HIS A 50 -10.22 9.33 11.36
CA HIS A 50 -11.27 8.61 12.06
C HIS A 50 -12.00 9.52 13.05
N ALA A 51 -11.27 10.28 13.88
CA ALA A 51 -11.88 11.17 14.85
C ALA A 51 -12.77 12.27 14.21
N GLU A 52 -12.39 12.77 13.03
CA GLU A 52 -13.09 13.88 12.37
C GLU A 52 -14.21 13.41 11.42
N PHE A 53 -14.06 12.24 10.80
CA PHE A 53 -14.91 11.80 9.69
C PHE A 53 -15.71 10.52 9.96
N ASP A 54 -15.41 9.72 10.99
CA ASP A 54 -16.18 8.49 11.26
C ASP A 54 -17.65 8.76 11.61
N ALA A 55 -17.96 9.96 12.11
CA ALA A 55 -19.32 10.37 12.45
C ALA A 55 -20.10 10.99 11.27
N LYS A 56 -19.47 11.17 10.10
CA LYS A 56 -20.10 11.79 8.92
C LYS A 56 -20.63 10.74 7.97
N GLU A 57 -21.77 11.04 7.35
CA GLU A 57 -22.35 10.16 6.34
C GLU A 57 -21.64 10.33 4.98
N ALA A 58 -21.78 9.34 4.10
CA ALA A 58 -21.12 9.33 2.80
C ALA A 58 -21.47 10.57 1.94
N GLU A 59 -22.73 11.02 1.98
CA GLU A 59 -23.19 12.19 1.22
C GLU A 59 -22.55 13.49 1.72
N GLU A 60 -22.31 13.61 3.04
CA GLU A 60 -21.64 14.77 3.61
C GLU A 60 -20.16 14.81 3.21
N LEU A 61 -19.49 13.66 3.20
CA LEU A 61 -18.10 13.55 2.77
C LEU A 61 -17.93 13.89 1.29
N GLU A 62 -18.86 13.42 0.45
CA GLU A 62 -18.88 13.75 -0.99
C GLU A 62 -19.09 15.25 -1.21
N ALA A 63 -20.02 15.87 -0.46
CA ALA A 63 -20.28 17.31 -0.55
C ALA A 63 -19.10 18.17 -0.05
N LEU A 64 -18.37 17.71 0.97
CA LEU A 64 -17.20 18.43 1.51
C LEU A 64 -15.97 18.31 0.59
N ASN A 65 -15.87 17.22 -0.19
CA ASN A 65 -14.81 16.94 -1.15
C ASN A 65 -13.40 17.23 -0.59
N ILE A 66 -13.10 16.65 0.58
CA ILE A 66 -11.87 16.91 1.32
C ILE A 66 -10.72 16.10 0.74
N GLU A 67 -9.70 16.80 0.26
CA GLU A 67 -8.43 16.24 -0.17
C GLU A 67 -7.52 16.00 1.04
N VAL A 68 -6.94 14.79 1.12
CA VAL A 68 -6.04 14.38 2.22
C VAL A 68 -4.88 13.55 1.69
N SER A 69 -3.75 13.65 2.38
CA SER A 69 -2.49 13.01 2.07
C SER A 69 -2.03 12.16 3.25
N VAL A 70 -2.01 10.85 3.08
CA VAL A 70 -1.61 9.89 4.11
C VAL A 70 -0.39 9.08 3.68
N ALA A 71 0.43 8.65 4.64
CA ALA A 71 1.58 7.79 4.38
C ALA A 71 1.79 6.76 5.48
N GLY A 72 2.12 5.53 5.08
CA GLY A 72 2.21 4.39 5.98
C GLY A 72 2.56 3.09 5.28
N ARG A 73 2.50 1.99 6.02
CA ARG A 73 2.83 0.65 5.55
C ARG A 73 1.61 -0.04 4.93
N MET A 74 1.77 -0.62 3.76
CA MET A 74 0.75 -1.47 3.15
C MET A 74 0.63 -2.79 3.93
N MET A 75 -0.49 -3.00 4.61
CA MET A 75 -0.73 -4.21 5.41
C MET A 75 -1.47 -5.27 4.61
N THR A 76 -2.52 -4.86 3.91
CA THR A 76 -3.31 -5.75 3.07
C THR A 76 -3.63 -5.08 1.75
N ARG A 77 -3.76 -5.88 0.69
CA ARG A 77 -4.17 -5.43 -0.63
C ARG A 77 -5.11 -6.45 -1.23
N ARG A 78 -6.29 -5.99 -1.65
CA ARG A 78 -7.31 -6.78 -2.35
C ARG A 78 -7.47 -6.20 -3.75
N ILE A 79 -7.02 -6.94 -4.75
CA ILE A 79 -7.09 -6.52 -6.16
C ILE A 79 -8.39 -7.04 -6.76
N MET A 80 -9.24 -6.13 -7.23
CA MET A 80 -10.53 -6.40 -7.88
C MET A 80 -10.47 -5.97 -9.35
N GLY A 81 -9.51 -6.53 -10.09
CA GLY A 81 -9.29 -6.21 -11.51
C GLY A 81 -8.78 -4.78 -11.73
N LYS A 82 -9.70 -3.84 -11.99
CA LYS A 82 -9.41 -2.42 -12.28
C LYS A 82 -9.35 -1.53 -11.03
N ALA A 83 -9.89 -2.00 -9.91
CA ALA A 83 -9.81 -1.32 -8.63
C ALA A 83 -9.12 -2.21 -7.59
N SER A 84 -8.55 -1.59 -6.57
CA SER A 84 -7.93 -2.27 -5.44
C SER A 84 -8.27 -1.57 -4.14
N PHE A 85 -8.46 -2.37 -3.09
CA PHE A 85 -8.58 -1.88 -1.73
C PHE A 85 -7.30 -2.19 -0.98
N VAL A 86 -6.71 -1.18 -0.35
CA VAL A 86 -5.49 -1.31 0.43
C VAL A 86 -5.76 -0.87 1.86
N THR A 87 -5.28 -1.65 2.82
CA THR A 87 -5.20 -1.17 4.21
C THR A 87 -3.80 -0.62 4.44
N LEU A 88 -3.71 0.68 4.69
CA LEU A 88 -2.48 1.37 5.00
C LEU A 88 -2.42 1.62 6.51
N GLN A 89 -1.32 1.21 7.15
CA GLN A 89 -1.09 1.40 8.57
C GLN A 89 -0.06 2.51 8.80
N ASP A 90 -0.46 3.52 9.56
CA ASP A 90 0.42 4.62 9.95
C ASP A 90 0.68 4.60 11.48
N VAL A 91 1.08 5.73 12.05
CA VAL A 91 1.35 5.87 13.49
C VAL A 91 0.08 5.85 14.34
N GLY A 92 -1.05 6.31 13.79
CA GLY A 92 -2.32 6.45 14.50
C GLY A 92 -3.21 5.21 14.39
N GLY A 93 -2.97 4.37 13.39
CA GLY A 93 -3.80 3.18 13.18
C GLY A 93 -3.78 2.71 11.74
N ARG A 94 -4.96 2.37 11.21
CA ARG A 94 -5.14 1.79 9.89
C ARG A 94 -6.22 2.56 9.14
N ILE A 95 -5.94 2.96 7.92
CA ILE A 95 -6.89 3.60 7.00
C ILE A 95 -7.05 2.76 5.74
N GLN A 96 -8.25 2.78 5.15
CA GLN A 96 -8.52 2.10 3.88
C GLN A 96 -8.32 3.08 2.72
N LEU A 97 -7.62 2.61 1.68
CA LEU A 97 -7.44 3.31 0.42
C LEU A 97 -8.23 2.59 -0.67
N TYR A 98 -8.99 3.37 -1.43
CA TYR A 98 -9.58 2.94 -2.68
C TYR A 98 -8.67 3.40 -3.83
N VAL A 99 -8.15 2.43 -4.58
CA VAL A 99 -7.20 2.68 -5.67
C VAL A 99 -7.80 2.16 -6.97
N ALA A 100 -8.38 3.06 -7.78
CA ALA A 100 -8.87 2.73 -9.10
C ALA A 100 -7.82 3.08 -10.17
N ARG A 101 -7.69 2.22 -11.18
CA ARG A 101 -6.82 2.48 -12.34
C ARG A 101 -7.19 3.79 -13.05
N ASP A 102 -8.48 4.06 -13.16
CA ASP A 102 -9.00 5.18 -13.95
C ASP A 102 -8.87 6.53 -13.18
N ASP A 103 -8.65 6.48 -11.86
CA ASP A 103 -8.40 7.66 -11.00
C ASP A 103 -6.90 7.99 -10.85
N LEU A 104 -6.02 7.13 -11.39
CA LEU A 104 -4.57 7.30 -11.33
C LEU A 104 -3.99 7.67 -12.70
N PRO A 105 -2.80 8.31 -12.75
CA PRO A 105 -2.11 8.53 -14.01
C PRO A 105 -1.89 7.24 -14.79
N GLU A 106 -1.89 7.35 -16.12
CA GLU A 106 -1.76 6.20 -17.01
C GLU A 106 -0.51 5.38 -16.68
N GLY A 107 -0.66 4.05 -16.65
CA GLY A 107 0.43 3.13 -16.34
C GLY A 107 0.71 2.92 -14.85
N VAL A 108 0.45 3.89 -13.96
CA VAL A 108 0.81 3.79 -12.52
C VAL A 108 0.21 2.55 -11.86
N TYR A 109 -1.09 2.31 -12.08
CA TYR A 109 -1.77 1.17 -11.46
C TYR A 109 -1.23 -0.19 -11.92
N ASN A 110 -1.01 -0.34 -13.22
CA ASN A 110 -0.62 -1.63 -13.81
C ASN A 110 0.88 -1.90 -13.70
N GLU A 111 1.70 -0.86 -13.86
CA GLU A 111 3.15 -1.00 -13.97
C GLU A 111 3.86 -0.87 -12.64
N GLN A 112 3.31 -0.12 -11.69
CA GLN A 112 3.89 0.13 -10.38
C GLN A 112 3.07 -0.50 -9.26
N PHE A 113 1.82 -0.06 -9.07
CA PHE A 113 1.01 -0.45 -7.91
C PHE A 113 0.78 -1.96 -7.80
N LYS A 114 0.53 -2.66 -8.91
CA LYS A 114 0.41 -4.13 -8.91
C LYS A 114 1.70 -4.87 -8.56
N LYS A 115 2.85 -4.25 -8.77
CA LYS A 115 4.16 -4.85 -8.51
C LYS A 115 4.65 -4.63 -7.07
N TRP A 116 4.10 -3.66 -6.35
CA TRP A 116 4.43 -3.43 -4.94
C TRP A 116 4.03 -4.62 -4.06
N ASP A 117 4.69 -4.77 -2.93
CA ASP A 117 4.55 -5.91 -2.03
C ASP A 117 4.00 -5.48 -0.67
N LEU A 118 3.38 -6.43 0.03
CA LEU A 118 2.92 -6.20 1.39
C LEU A 118 4.12 -5.83 2.28
N GLY A 119 3.94 -4.80 3.09
CA GLY A 119 4.99 -4.22 3.92
C GLY A 119 5.71 -3.03 3.29
N ASP A 120 5.49 -2.71 2.02
CA ASP A 120 6.03 -1.50 1.40
C ASP A 120 5.45 -0.23 2.04
N ILE A 121 6.24 0.84 2.08
CA ILE A 121 5.82 2.15 2.57
C ILE A 121 5.27 2.95 1.39
N LEU A 122 4.03 3.37 1.49
CA LEU A 122 3.31 4.07 0.44
C LEU A 122 2.83 5.44 0.94
N GLY A 123 2.76 6.40 0.02
CA GLY A 123 2.04 7.66 0.18
C GLY A 123 0.83 7.65 -0.75
N ALA A 124 -0.32 8.09 -0.24
CA ALA A 124 -1.54 8.26 -1.02
C ALA A 124 -2.04 9.69 -0.81
N LYS A 125 -2.42 10.34 -1.91
CA LYS A 125 -3.03 11.66 -1.89
C LYS A 125 -4.21 11.63 -2.86
N ARG A 126 -5.32 12.23 -2.44
CA ARG A 126 -6.43 12.61 -3.30
C ARG A 126 -6.59 14.10 -3.18
#